data_AF-A0A2G9NQS2-F1
#
_entry.id   AF-A0A2G9NQS2-F1
#
_cell.length_a   1.000
_cell.length_b   1.000
_cell.length_c   1.000
_cell.angle_alpha   90.00
_cell.angle_beta   90.00
_cell.angle_gamma   90.00
#
_symmetry.space_group_name_H-M   'P 1'
#
loop_
_entity.id
_entity.type
_entity.pdbx_description
1 polymer ?
#
loop_
_entity_poly.entity_id
_entity_poly.type
_entity_poly.pdbx_seq_one_letter_code
_entity_poly.pdbx_strand_id
1 'polypeptide(L)'
;MESKITTIKLSKYTKERLDHLKVHHRETYEEIIEKILEILNICKINPIKAHHKLSALDNQIKETTKKKNISHIPQQNPSKNLKERTKLRK
;
A
#
# COMPACT_ATOMS: atom_id res chain seq x y z
N MET A 1 -7.87 8.02 29.87
CA MET A 1 -8.54 9.18 29.27
C MET A 1 -9.50 8.66 28.22
N GLU A 2 -10.79 8.98 28.30
CA GLU A 2 -11.76 8.58 27.27
C GLU A 2 -11.41 9.24 25.93
N SER A 3 -11.23 8.42 24.89
CA SER A 3 -11.06 8.91 23.52
C SER A 3 -12.41 9.43 23.03
N LYS A 4 -12.62 10.75 23.11
CA LYS A 4 -13.83 11.40 22.62
C LYS A 4 -13.96 11.19 21.11
N ILE A 5 -14.93 10.38 20.69
CA ILE A 5 -15.18 10.09 19.28
C ILE A 5 -15.81 11.31 18.62
N THR A 6 -15.21 11.77 17.52
CA THR A 6 -15.74 12.87 16.70
C THR A 6 -16.01 12.35 15.29
N THR A 7 -17.16 12.74 14.71
CA THR A 7 -17.53 12.35 13.35
C THR A 7 -17.17 13.47 12.38
N ILE A 8 -16.33 13.18 11.39
CA ILE A 8 -15.94 14.12 10.34
C ILE A 8 -16.63 13.70 9.03
N LYS A 9 -17.35 14.62 8.40
CA LYS A 9 -17.89 14.40 7.05
C LYS A 9 -16.79 14.62 6.02
N LEU A 10 -16.53 13.62 5.19
CA LEU A 10 -15.55 13.68 4.10
C LEU A 10 -16.23 13.45 2.75
N SER A 11 -15.74 14.12 1.72
CA SER A 11 -16.14 13.81 0.35
C SER A 11 -15.60 12.42 -0.04
N LYS A 12 -16.27 11.75 -1.01
CA LYS A 12 -15.81 10.45 -1.53
C LYS A 12 -14.38 10.54 -2.08
N TYR A 13 -14.08 11.63 -2.79
CA TYR A 13 -12.76 11.89 -3.35
C TYR A 13 -11.68 12.02 -2.27
N THR A 14 -11.93 12.79 -1.20
CA THR A 14 -10.96 12.94 -0.11
C THR A 14 -10.73 11.61 0.62
N LYS A 15 -11.80 10.84 0.81
CA LYS A 15 -11.74 9.51 1.44
C LYS A 15 -10.92 8.51 0.62
N GLU A 16 -11.08 8.53 -0.71
CA GLU A 16 -10.26 7.71 -1.62
C GLU A 16 -8.78 8.09 -1.59
N ARG A 17 -8.46 9.40 -1.55
CA ARG A 17 -7.09 9.86 -1.35
C ARG A 17 -6.50 9.35 -0.05
N LEU A 18 -7.23 9.46 1.06
CA LEU A 18 -6.80 8.91 2.35
C LEU A 18 -6.58 7.40 2.31
N ASP A 19 -7.44 6.66 1.59
CA ASP A 19 -7.27 5.22 1.40
C ASP A 19 -6.00 4.88 0.62
N HIS A 20 -5.59 5.70 -0.37
CA HIS A 20 -4.32 5.51 -1.08
C HIS A 20 -3.08 5.88 -0.28
N LEU A 21 -3.21 6.74 0.74
CA LEU A 21 -2.10 7.06 1.65
C LEU A 21 -1.82 5.95 2.68
N LYS A 22 -2.70 4.95 2.80
CA LYS A 22 -2.51 3.82 3.73
C LYS A 22 -1.28 3.00 3.35
N VAL A 23 -0.39 2.80 4.30
CA VAL A 23 0.75 1.88 4.15
C VAL A 23 0.28 0.43 4.24
N HIS A 24 -0.74 0.18 5.07
CA HIS A 24 -1.34 -1.14 5.27
C HIS A 24 -2.87 -1.07 5.32
N HIS A 25 -3.53 -2.16 4.93
CA HIS A 25 -5.01 -2.22 4.85
C HIS A 25 -5.73 -2.03 6.19
N ARG A 26 -5.05 -2.28 7.32
CA ARG A 26 -5.62 -2.15 8.69
C ARG A 26 -5.33 -0.81 9.35
N GLU A 27 -4.60 0.06 8.68
CA GLU A 27 -4.26 1.37 9.22
C GLU A 27 -5.52 2.22 9.37
N THR A 28 -5.67 2.81 10.55
CA THR A 28 -6.83 3.64 10.90
C THR A 28 -6.70 5.03 10.28
N TYR A 29 -7.83 5.71 10.09
CA TYR A 29 -7.78 7.08 9.58
C TYR A 29 -7.11 8.05 10.57
N GLU A 30 -7.22 7.79 11.88
CA GLU A 30 -6.55 8.60 12.90
C GLU A 30 -5.03 8.57 12.72
N GLU A 31 -4.44 7.37 12.60
CA GLU A 31 -2.99 7.20 12.39
C GLU A 31 -2.49 7.90 11.12
N ILE A 32 -3.28 7.86 10.04
CA ILE A 32 -2.94 8.53 8.77
C ILE A 32 -2.97 10.05 8.96
N ILE A 33 -4.01 10.57 9.60
CA ILE A 33 -4.17 12.00 9.84
C ILE A 33 -3.04 12.50 10.75
N GLU A 34 -2.71 11.78 11.82
CA GLU A 34 -1.57 12.09 12.70
C GLU A 34 -0.25 12.12 11.92
N LYS A 35 0.02 11.14 11.06
CA LYS A 35 1.22 11.13 10.20
C LYS A 35 1.28 12.35 9.28
N ILE A 36 0.17 12.71 8.65
CA ILE A 36 0.09 13.89 7.78
C ILE A 36 0.40 15.16 8.59
N LEU A 37 -0.23 15.32 9.74
CA LEU A 37 -0.02 16.48 10.62
C LEU A 37 1.42 16.55 11.13
N GLU A 38 2.01 15.41 11.49
CA GLU A 38 3.40 15.33 11.92
C GLU A 38 4.36 15.78 10.80
N ILE A 39 4.16 15.29 9.57
CA ILE A 39 4.98 15.68 8.42
C ILE A 39 4.84 17.18 8.15
N LEU A 40 3.62 17.72 8.19
CA LEU A 40 3.37 19.15 7.99
C LEU A 40 4.04 20.00 9.07
N ASN A 41 4.02 19.56 10.32
CA ASN A 41 4.71 20.22 11.42
C ASN A 41 6.23 20.20 11.23
N ILE A 42 6.80 19.06 10.82
CA ILE A 42 8.24 18.96 10.54
C ILE A 42 8.60 19.84 9.34
N CYS A 43 7.79 19.86 8.27
CA CYS A 43 8.01 20.70 7.09
C CYS A 43 8.14 22.18 7.44
N LYS A 44 7.33 22.67 8.39
CA LYS A 44 7.38 24.07 8.85
C LYS A 44 8.68 24.42 9.57
N ILE A 45 9.26 23.47 10.30
CA ILE A 45 10.45 23.68 11.14
C ILE A 45 11.74 23.40 10.35
N ASN A 46 11.77 22.26 9.65
CA ASN A 46 12.93 21.80 8.90
C ASN A 46 12.47 21.00 7.66
N PRO A 47 12.49 21.61 6.47
CA PRO A 47 12.02 20.97 5.23
C PRO A 47 12.89 19.79 4.80
N ILE A 48 14.19 19.80 5.13
CA ILE A 48 15.12 18.71 4.76
C ILE A 48 14.76 17.44 5.54
N LYS A 49 14.55 17.56 6.85
CA LYS A 49 14.15 16.44 7.69
C LYS A 49 12.80 15.86 7.26
N ALA A 50 11.86 16.71 6.87
CA ALA A 50 10.56 16.27 6.35
C ALA A 50 10.71 15.48 5.05
N HIS A 51 11.58 15.94 4.14
CA HIS A 51 11.86 15.25 2.88
C HIS A 51 12.42 13.84 3.12
N HIS A 52 13.37 13.67 4.04
CA HIS A 52 13.88 12.34 4.41
C HIS A 52 12.79 11.42 4.97
N LYS A 53 11.90 11.96 5.82
CA LYS A 53 10.80 11.20 6.41
C LYS A 53 9.77 10.77 5.35
N LEU A 54 9.44 11.66 4.40
CA LEU A 54 8.60 11.34 3.24
C LEU A 54 9.21 10.23 2.38
N SER A 55 10.51 10.33 2.07
CA SER A 55 11.21 9.30 1.29
C SER A 55 11.17 7.92 1.97
N ALA A 56 11.33 7.87 3.30
CA ALA A 56 11.24 6.63 4.06
C ALA A 56 9.82 6.00 3.99
N LEU A 57 8.77 6.82 4.07
CA LEU A 57 7.38 6.36 3.94
C LEU A 57 7.08 5.83 2.53
N ASP A 58 7.52 6.53 1.49
CA ASP A 58 7.37 6.07 0.10
C ASP A 58 8.02 4.71 -0.10
N ASN A 59 9.21 4.49 0.48
CA ASN A 59 9.88 3.21 0.42
C ASN A 59 9.07 2.11 1.14
N GLN A 60 8.49 2.40 2.31
CA GLN A 60 7.63 1.44 3.01
C GLN A 60 6.40 1.06 2.19
N ILE A 61 5.72 2.03 1.56
CA ILE A 61 4.56 1.79 0.70
C ILE A 61 4.95 0.94 -0.54
N LYS A 62 6.11 1.19 -1.13
CA LYS A 62 6.63 0.37 -2.24
C LYS A 62 6.91 -1.07 -1.83
N GLU A 63 7.44 -1.29 -0.63
CA GLU A 63 7.73 -2.64 -0.15
C GLU A 63 6.46 -3.43 0.20
N THR A 64 5.42 -2.77 0.73
CA THR A 64 4.14 -3.42 1.01
C THR A 64 3.35 -3.77 -0.25
N THR A 65 3.46 -2.94 -1.30
CA THR A 65 2.85 -3.20 -2.60
C THR A 65 3.57 -4.31 -3.38
N LYS A 66 4.90 -4.37 -3.34
CA LYS A 66 5.67 -5.48 -3.95
C LYS A 66 5.31 -6.84 -3.35
N LYS A 67 5.19 -6.93 -2.01
CA LYS A 67 4.84 -8.19 -1.32
C LYS A 67 3.47 -8.74 -1.74
N LYS A 68 2.51 -7.89 -2.11
CA LYS A 68 1.18 -8.31 -2.61
C LYS A 68 1.23 -8.94 -4.02
N ASN A 69 2.16 -8.52 -4.87
CA ASN A 69 2.26 -9.02 -6.25
C ASN A 69 2.92 -10.41 -6.35
N ILE A 70 3.71 -10.81 -5.36
CA ILE A 70 4.39 -12.13 -5.36
C ILE A 70 3.41 -13.27 -5.01
N SER A 71 2.33 -12.98 -4.28
CA SER A 71 1.32 -13.98 -3.89
C SER A 71 0.29 -14.36 -4.98
N HIS A 72 0.43 -13.86 -6.21
CA HIS A 72 -0.50 -14.14 -7.32
C HIS A 72 0.09 -14.97 -8.46
N ILE A 73 1.17 -15.74 -8.23
CA ILE A 73 1.69 -16.67 -9.23
C ILE A 73 0.66 -17.80 -9.41
N PRO A 74 0.02 -17.95 -10.59
CA PRO A 74 -0.85 -19.09 -10.84
C PRO A 74 0.01 -20.35 -10.90
N GLN A 75 -0.26 -21.34 -10.06
CA GLN A 75 0.36 -22.67 -10.20
C GLN A 75 -0.05 -23.27 -11.54
N GLN A 76 0.82 -23.18 -12.55
CA GLN A 76 0.63 -23.90 -13.79
C GLN A 76 0.95 -25.38 -13.54
N ASN A 77 -0.09 -26.22 -13.49
CA ASN A 77 0.04 -27.67 -13.41
C ASN A 77 0.72 -28.21 -14.69
N PRO A 78 1.89 -28.88 -14.60
CA PRO A 78 2.63 -29.35 -15.78
C PRO A 78 2.07 -30.63 -16.46
N SER A 79 0.97 -31.22 -15.99
CA SER A 79 0.58 -32.60 -16.36
C SER A 79 -0.19 -32.81 -17.68
N LYS A 80 -0.14 -31.91 -18.68
CA LYS A 80 -0.97 -32.11 -19.90
C LYS A 80 -0.27 -32.25 -21.25
N ASN A 81 1.06 -32.20 -21.35
CA ASN A 81 1.69 -32.13 -22.69
C ASN A 81 2.67 -33.28 -23.03
N LEU A 82 2.22 -34.53 -22.91
CA LEU A 82 3.00 -35.70 -23.39
C LEU A 82 2.31 -36.50 -24.51
N LYS A 83 1.08 -36.16 -24.92
CA LYS A 83 0.32 -36.95 -25.92
C LYS A 83 0.44 -36.46 -27.37
N GLU A 84 1.05 -35.31 -27.64
CA GLU A 84 1.16 -34.78 -29.02
C GLU A 84 2.47 -35.14 -29.74
N ARG A 85 3.51 -35.60 -29.04
CA ARG A 85 4.83 -35.86 -29.65
C ARG A 85 4.96 -37.19 -30.42
N THR A 86 4.01 -38.12 -30.29
CA THR A 86 4.10 -39.45 -30.94
C THR A 86 3.36 -39.58 -32.26
N LYS A 87 2.73 -38.51 -32.79
CA LYS A 87 2.00 -38.57 -34.08
C LYS A 87 2.79 -38.12 -35.32
N LEU A 88 4.08 -37.79 -35.17
CA LEU A 88 4.91 -37.30 -36.28
C LEU A 88 6.07 -38.25 -36.63
N ARG A 89 5.79 -39.54 -36.76
CA ARG A 89 6.66 -40.51 -37.46
C ARG A 89 5.77 -41.55 -38.16
N LYS A 90 5.26 -41.18 -39.33
CA LYS A 90 4.80 -42.11 -40.36
C LYS A 90 5.56 -41.79 -41.62
#